data_AF-A0A5M6IVR4-F1
#
_entry.id   AF-A0A5M6IVR4-F1
#
_cell.length_a   1.000
_cell.length_b   1.000
_cell.length_c   1.000
_cell.angle_alpha   90.00
_cell.angle_beta   90.00
_cell.angle_gamma   90.00
#
_symmetry.space_group_name_H-M   'P 1'
#
loop_
_entity.id
_entity.type
_entity.pdbx_description
1 polymer ?
#
loop_
_entity_poly.entity_id
_entity_poly.type
_entity_poly.pdbx_seq_one_letter_code
_entity_poly.pdbx_strand_id
1 'polypeptide(L)' 'MVQLVLIYCLAANATSCVEKRPLLADMNGLAACMVAAQPMAAEFIAGHPDYRLARWRCEIGKRPEKAA' A
#
# COMPACT_ATOMS: atom_id res chain seq x y z
N MET A 1 -3.46 12.14 10.57
CA MET A 1 -3.86 11.38 9.37
C MET A 1 -2.93 10.19 9.25
N VAL A 2 -3.46 9.00 8.93
CA VAL A 2 -2.67 7.79 8.75
C VAL A 2 -2.53 7.53 7.25
N GLN A 3 -1.36 7.06 6.82
CA GLN A 3 -1.09 6.71 5.44
C GLN A 3 -0.78 5.22 5.32
N LEU A 4 -1.38 4.57 4.32
CA LEU A 4 -1.04 3.21 3.94
C LEU A 4 0.08 3.21 2.90
N VAL A 5 1.09 2.38 3.14
CA VAL A 5 2.16 2.10 2.18
C VAL A 5 2.15 0.61 1.87
N LEU A 6 1.96 0.30 0.58
CA LEU A 6 1.96 -1.05 0.03
C LEU A 6 3.23 -1.22 -0.81
N ILE A 7 3.95 -2.31 -0.61
CA ILE A 7 5.13 -2.64 -1.41
C ILE A 7 4.84 -3.95 -2.13
N TYR A 8 4.91 -3.89 -3.46
CA TYR A 8 4.76 -5.04 -4.33
C TYR A 8 6.06 -5.30 -5.06
N CYS A 9 6.44 -6.56 -5.22
CA CYS A 9 7.60 -6.93 -6.03
C CYS A 9 7.17 -7.83 -7.18
N LEU A 10 7.92 -7.82 -8.28
CA LEU A 10 7.65 -8.71 -9.40
C LEU A 10 7.76 -10.17 -8.96
N ALA A 11 6.80 -10.99 -9.36
CA ALA A 11 6.78 -12.43 -9.10
C ALA A 11 7.99 -13.12 -9.75
N ALA A 12 8.42 -12.63 -10.91
CA ALA A 12 9.59 -13.09 -11.63
C ALA A 12 10.92 -12.53 -11.09
N ASN A 13 10.90 -11.40 -10.37
CA ASN A 13 12.09 -10.78 -9.81
C ASN A 13 11.79 -10.04 -8.50
N ALA A 14 12.04 -10.71 -7.37
CA ALA A 14 11.78 -10.18 -6.03
C ALA A 14 12.61 -8.95 -5.64
N THR A 15 13.61 -8.57 -6.43
CA THR A 15 14.40 -7.34 -6.20
C THR A 15 13.78 -6.10 -6.86
N SER A 16 12.85 -6.29 -7.81
CA SER A 16 12.18 -5.19 -8.49
C SER A 16 10.83 -4.93 -7.82
N CYS A 17 10.78 -3.87 -7.00
CA CYS A 17 9.61 -3.54 -6.20
C CYS A 17 9.07 -2.14 -6.51
N VAL A 18 7.75 -2.00 -6.38
CA VAL A 18 7.01 -0.76 -6.54
C VAL A 18 6.31 -0.43 -5.23
N GLU A 19 6.38 0.84 -4.83
CA GLU A 19 5.66 1.37 -3.70
C GLU A 19 4.35 2.01 -4.17
N LYS A 20 3.24 1.70 -3.48
CA LYS A 20 1.93 2.28 -3.71
C LYS A 20 1.42 2.90 -2.43
N ARG A 21 0.95 4.14 -2.54
CA ARG A 21 0.42 4.96 -1.45
C ARG A 21 -1.01 5.36 -1.79
N PRO A 22 -1.98 4.44 -1.69
CA PRO A 22 -3.35 4.76 -2.01
C PRO A 22 -3.87 5.85 -1.08
N LEU A 23 -4.73 6.72 -1.61
CA LEU A 23 -5.43 7.72 -0.82
C LEU A 23 -6.53 7.02 -0.05
N LEU A 24 -6.34 6.83 1.26
CA LEU A 24 -7.41 6.38 2.14
C LEU A 24 -8.12 7.62 2.66
N ALA A 25 -9.42 7.73 2.38
CA ALA A 25 -10.27 8.72 3.02
C ALA A 25 -10.30 8.45 4.53
N ASP A 26 -9.81 9.42 5.31
CA ASP A 26 -9.96 9.57 6.75
C ASP A 26 -9.99 8.27 7.58
N MET A 27 -8.91 7.47 7.49
CA MET A 27 -8.68 6.39 8.44
C MET A 27 -8.32 6.97 9.82
N ASN A 28 -9.26 6.89 10.76
CA ASN A 28 -9.03 7.27 12.16
C ASN A 28 -8.27 6.15 12.89
N GLY A 29 -6.95 6.16 12.75
CA GLY A 29 -6.03 5.37 13.56
C GLY A 29 -5.33 4.23 12.82
N LEU A 30 -4.21 3.79 13.40
CA LEU A 30 -3.35 2.73 12.84
C LEU A 30 -4.08 1.40 12.68
N ALA A 31 -4.95 1.05 13.63
CA ALA A 31 -5.71 -0.20 13.59
C ALA A 31 -6.64 -0.26 12.37
N ALA A 32 -7.39 0.80 12.10
CA ALA A 32 -8.27 0.91 10.94
C ALA A 32 -7.47 0.78 9.63
N CYS A 33 -6.32 1.46 9.54
CA CYS A 33 -5.44 1.36 8.37
C CYS A 33 -4.93 -0.08 8.14
N MET A 34 -4.51 -0.78 9.19
CA MET A 34 -4.00 -2.15 9.07
C MET A 34 -5.08 -3.13 8.57
N VAL A 35 -6.33 -2.96 9.02
CA VAL A 35 -7.47 -3.76 8.55
C VAL A 35 -7.77 -3.45 7.09
N ALA A 36 -7.81 -2.17 6.72
CA ALA A 36 -8.08 -1.74 5.36
C ALA A 36 -6.97 -2.14 4.37
N ALA A 37 -5.73 -2.32 4.83
CA ALA A 37 -4.62 -2.72 3.98
C ALA A 37 -4.84 -4.05 3.26
N GLN A 38 -5.53 -5.02 3.88
CA GLN A 38 -5.75 -6.36 3.31
C GLN A 38 -6.50 -6.32 1.97
N PRO A 39 -7.75 -5.81 1.92
CA PRO A 39 -8.52 -5.78 0.68
C PRO A 39 -7.87 -4.88 -0.38
N MET A 40 -7.27 -3.76 0.02
CA MET A 40 -6.57 -2.86 -0.91
C MET A 40 -5.35 -3.53 -1.53
N ALA A 41 -4.64 -4.34 -0.75
CA ALA A 41 -3.51 -5.10 -1.27
C ALA A 41 -3.95 -6.12 -2.33
N ALA A 42 -5.05 -6.84 -2.05
CA ALA A 42 -5.60 -7.86 -2.93
C ALA A 42 -6.14 -7.27 -4.24
N GLU A 43 -6.83 -6.12 -4.18
CA GLU A 43 -7.38 -5.46 -5.37
C GLU A 43 -6.30 -5.10 -6.39
N PHE A 44 -5.13 -4.61 -5.92
CA PHE A 44 -4.00 -4.33 -6.80
C PHE A 44 -3.48 -5.60 -7.48
N ILE A 45 -3.29 -6.69 -6.73
CA ILE A 45 -2.78 -7.96 -7.30
C ILE A 45 -3.77 -8.52 -8.32
N ALA A 46 -5.07 -8.37 -8.10
CA ALA A 46 -6.09 -8.82 -9.04
C ALA A 46 -5.97 -8.13 -10.42
N GLY A 47 -5.56 -6.86 -10.46
CA GLY A 47 -5.28 -6.14 -11.71
C GLY A 47 -3.85 -6.29 -12.23
N HIS A 48 -2.93 -6.81 -11.42
CA HIS A 48 -1.49 -6.88 -11.68
C HIS A 48 -0.90 -8.24 -11.26
N PRO A 49 -1.19 -9.33 -11.98
CA PRO A 49 -0.79 -10.69 -11.59
C PRO A 49 0.73 -10.92 -11.59
N ASP A 50 1.48 -10.10 -12.33
CA ASP A 50 2.96 -10.14 -12.32
C ASP A 50 3.56 -9.63 -11.02
N TYR A 51 2.76 -9.00 -10.16
CA TYR A 51 3.19 -8.46 -8.89
C TYR A 51 2.66 -9.30 -7.73
N ARG A 52 3.49 -9.43 -6.70
CA ARG A 52 3.12 -10.02 -5.41
C ARG A 52 3.32 -8.99 -4.31
N LEU A 53 2.42 -8.99 -3.34
CA LEU A 53 2.61 -8.19 -2.15
C LEU A 53 3.82 -8.71 -1.36
N ALA A 54 4.79 -7.83 -1.13
CA ALA A 54 5.97 -8.14 -0.33
C ALA A 54 5.78 -7.71 1.13
N ARG A 55 5.24 -6.51 1.36
CA ARG A 55 4.87 -6.00 2.69
C ARG A 55 3.92 -4.82 2.60
N TRP A 56 3.24 -4.52 3.70
CA TRP A 56 2.56 -3.23 3.90
C TRP A 56 2.97 -2.62 5.24
N ARG A 57 2.75 -1.32 5.39
CA ARG A 57 2.85 -0.62 6.68
C ARG A 57 1.90 0.56 6.71
N CYS A 58 1.42 0.87 7.91
CA CYS A 58 0.67 2.09 8.20
C CYS A 58 1.59 3.08 8.91
N GLU A 59 1.73 4.26 8.35
CA GLU A 59 2.59 5.31 8.87
C GLU A 59 1.72 6.45 9.43
N ILE A 60 2.08 6.94 10.62
CA ILE A 60 1.53 8.20 11.14
C ILE A 60 2.38 9.31 10.52
N GLY A 61 1.84 10.00 9.50
CA GLY A 61 2.60 10.98 8.71
C GLY A 61 1.76 12.18 8.29
N LYS A 62 2.44 13.30 8.01
CA LYS A 62 1.84 14.45 7.31
C LYS A 62 1.54 14.03 5.87
N ARG A 63 0.40 14.51 5.34
CA ARG A 63 -0.13 14.32 3.98
C ARG A 63 0.99 14.03 2.97
N PRO A 64 0.89 12.99 2.11
CA PRO A 64 1.83 12.84 1.01
C PRO A 64 1.81 14.13 0.19
N GLU A 65 2.91 14.86 0.23
CA GLU A 65 3.15 15.96 -0.70
C GLU A 65 3.02 15.35 -2.10
N LYS A 66 2.10 15.90 -2.88
CA LYS A 66 1.82 15.45 -4.24
C LYS A 66 3.17 15.27 -4.96
N ALA A 67 3.46 14.07 -5.44
CA ALA A 67 4.46 13.91 -6.49
C ALA A 67 3.95 14.73 -7.67
N ALA A 68 4.58 15.89 -7.87
CA ALA A 68 4.32 16.83 -8.96
C ALA A 68 4.90 16.30 -10.27
#